data_AF-A0A8H5EYM1-F1
#
_entry.id   AF-A0A8H5EYM1-F1
#
_cell.length_a   1.000
_cell.length_b   1.000
_cell.length_c   1.000
_cell.angle_alpha   90.00
_cell.angle_beta   90.00
_cell.angle_gamma   90.00
#
_symmetry.space_group_name_H-M   'P 1'
#
loop_
_entity.id
_entity.type
_entity.pdbx_description
1 polymer ?
#
loop_
_entity_poly.entity_id
_entity_poly.type
_entity_poly.pdbx_seq_one_letter_code
_entity_poly.pdbx_strand_id
1 'polypeptide(L)'
;MSKDVADATADADRIFQTYQQEANDGSLVFKRWPMRAHKCRGALLTNYFSHNVLQLGSHIMWVPALVFSSDIHLEAQYVGGTDNTVPFDKAPSAVVQARALIQKRITQALGRKAEFNEVLTAAYMEKQKMAFHSDEEVGLGPLVAGLSLGSPAFMHFRLQRKHDRERLQKGILMSFILRHGDVFVMDGLDVQKYYDHTVIPTNFRIAATARSIHAPPPPPSSSAAQPVQPHAGPSSSQAFPVKVESVHLTHSMEAAT
;
A
#
# COMPACT_ATOMS: atom_id res chain seq x y z
N MET A 1 -25.87 17.55 8.26
CA MET A 1 -24.45 17.28 7.95
C MET A 1 -23.68 18.57 8.20
N SER A 2 -22.65 18.56 9.05
CA SER A 2 -21.85 19.75 9.33
C SER A 2 -21.06 20.17 8.09
N LYS A 3 -20.77 21.47 7.99
CA LYS A 3 -20.03 22.08 6.88
C LYS A 3 -18.66 21.42 6.65
N ASP A 4 -18.04 20.91 7.72
CA ASP A 4 -16.76 20.22 7.69
C ASP A 4 -16.80 18.86 6.96
N VAL A 5 -17.93 18.15 7.00
CA VAL A 5 -18.10 16.87 6.27
C VAL A 5 -18.31 17.13 4.78
N ALA A 6 -18.96 18.23 4.41
CA ALA A 6 -19.15 18.62 3.01
C ALA A 6 -17.81 19.01 2.35
N ASP A 7 -16.97 19.78 3.05
CA ASP A 7 -15.62 20.13 2.57
C ASP A 7 -14.69 18.91 2.55
N ALA A 8 -14.88 17.93 3.44
CA ALA A 8 -14.03 16.76 3.52
C ALA A 8 -14.10 15.86 2.27
N THR A 9 -15.27 15.76 1.65
CA THR A 9 -15.49 14.94 0.45
C THR A 9 -15.13 15.70 -0.84
N ALA A 10 -15.24 17.03 -0.85
CA ALA A 10 -14.96 17.85 -2.03
C ALA A 10 -13.53 17.68 -2.58
N ASP A 11 -12.53 17.54 -1.69
CA ASP A 11 -11.16 17.23 -2.10
C ASP A 11 -11.07 15.87 -2.82
N ALA A 12 -11.77 14.85 -2.31
CA ALA A 12 -11.77 13.51 -2.89
C ALA A 12 -12.54 13.46 -4.22
N ASP A 13 -13.67 14.16 -4.32
CA ASP A 13 -14.46 14.28 -5.55
C ASP A 13 -13.63 14.88 -6.69
N ARG A 14 -12.93 15.98 -6.40
CA ARG A 14 -12.04 16.65 -7.35
C ARG A 14 -10.90 15.73 -7.80
N ILE A 15 -10.24 15.05 -6.86
CA ILE A 15 -9.15 14.11 -7.18
C ILE A 15 -9.68 12.97 -8.05
N PHE A 16 -10.85 12.42 -7.72
CA PHE A 16 -11.47 11.35 -8.48
C PHE A 16 -11.81 11.80 -9.91
N GLN A 17 -12.34 13.01 -10.06
CA GLN A 17 -12.59 13.60 -11.37
C GLN A 17 -11.29 13.81 -12.17
N THR A 18 -10.22 14.29 -11.53
CA THR A 18 -8.91 14.42 -12.19
C THR A 18 -8.37 13.06 -12.66
N TYR A 19 -8.47 12.01 -11.83
CA TYR A 19 -8.11 10.66 -12.24
C TYR A 19 -8.87 10.21 -13.50
N GLN A 20 -10.17 10.49 -13.57
CA GLN A 20 -10.99 10.13 -14.73
C GLN A 20 -10.62 10.93 -15.98
N GLN A 21 -10.37 12.23 -15.83
CA GLN A 21 -9.97 13.11 -16.93
C GLN A 21 -8.61 12.74 -17.49
N GLU A 22 -7.58 12.62 -16.64
CA GLU A 22 -6.22 12.26 -17.06
C GLU A 22 -6.16 10.83 -17.61
N ALA A 23 -7.01 9.90 -17.13
CA ALA A 23 -7.13 8.58 -17.73
C ALA A 23 -7.76 8.64 -19.13
N ASN A 24 -8.74 9.53 -19.33
CA ASN A 24 -9.46 9.67 -20.59
C ASN A 24 -8.64 10.39 -21.68
N ASP A 25 -7.83 11.38 -21.31
CA ASP A 25 -6.95 12.10 -22.24
C ASP A 25 -5.58 11.42 -22.46
N GLY A 26 -5.27 10.39 -21.68
CA GLY A 26 -4.04 9.60 -21.79
C GLY A 26 -2.86 10.13 -20.99
N SER A 27 -3.01 11.23 -20.25
CA SER A 27 -1.97 11.78 -19.35
C SER A 27 -1.66 10.82 -18.19
N LEU A 28 -2.66 10.07 -17.71
CA LEU A 28 -2.51 8.99 -16.76
C LEU A 28 -2.77 7.65 -17.47
N VAL A 29 -1.71 6.85 -17.61
CA VAL A 29 -1.80 5.57 -18.30
C VAL A 29 -2.06 4.44 -17.31
N PHE A 30 -3.30 3.94 -17.28
CA PHE A 30 -3.69 2.73 -16.57
C PHE A 30 -3.47 1.49 -17.45
N LYS A 31 -2.67 0.52 -16.96
CA LYS A 31 -2.38 -0.73 -17.67
C LYS A 31 -2.52 -1.95 -16.78
N ARG A 32 -2.86 -3.09 -17.39
CA ARG A 32 -2.74 -4.40 -16.74
C ARG A 32 -1.33 -4.91 -16.99
N TRP A 33 -0.68 -5.42 -15.95
CA TRP A 33 0.72 -5.85 -16.02
C TRP A 33 0.82 -7.37 -16.07
N PRO A 34 1.84 -7.94 -16.73
CA PRO A 34 2.13 -9.36 -16.63
C PRO A 34 2.37 -9.76 -15.17
N MET A 35 1.66 -10.78 -14.71
CA MET A 35 1.86 -11.37 -13.38
C MET A 35 3.20 -12.12 -13.38
N ARG A 36 4.09 -11.78 -12.46
CA ARG A 36 5.40 -12.44 -12.33
C ARG A 36 5.33 -13.80 -11.62
N ALA A 37 4.29 -14.02 -10.82
CA ALA A 37 4.10 -15.23 -10.03
C ALA A 37 2.86 -16.03 -10.48
N HIS A 38 3.01 -16.86 -11.52
CA HIS A 38 1.99 -17.83 -11.92
C HIS A 38 2.60 -19.11 -12.52
N LYS A 39 1.83 -20.20 -12.52
CA LYS A 39 2.23 -21.49 -13.14
C LYS A 39 1.59 -21.75 -14.50
N CYS A 40 0.80 -20.81 -15.01
CA CYS A 40 0.15 -20.91 -16.31
C CYS A 40 1.17 -20.78 -17.47
N ARG A 41 0.88 -21.40 -18.61
CA ARG A 41 1.62 -21.18 -19.85
C ARG A 41 1.17 -19.86 -20.49
N GLY A 42 2.11 -19.07 -20.98
CA GLY A 42 1.86 -17.74 -21.56
C GLY A 42 1.81 -16.62 -20.53
N ALA A 43 1.69 -15.36 -20.98
CA ALA A 43 1.60 -14.20 -20.11
C ALA A 43 0.19 -14.06 -19.53
N LEU A 44 0.06 -14.12 -18.20
CA LEU A 44 -1.20 -13.80 -17.52
C LEU A 44 -1.14 -12.36 -17.00
N LEU A 45 -2.16 -11.55 -17.28
CA LEU A 45 -2.20 -10.15 -16.83
C LEU A 45 -2.93 -9.99 -15.48
N THR A 46 -2.51 -9.02 -14.66
CA THR A 46 -3.16 -8.62 -13.40
C THR A 46 -4.65 -8.39 -13.59
N ASN A 47 -5.49 -8.68 -12.62
CA ASN A 47 -6.95 -8.51 -12.76
C ASN A 47 -7.42 -7.05 -12.68
N TYR A 48 -6.55 -6.12 -12.31
CA TYR A 48 -6.83 -4.69 -12.18
C TYR A 48 -5.83 -3.90 -13.04
N PHE A 49 -6.19 -2.66 -13.34
CA PHE A 49 -5.29 -1.73 -14.00
C PHE A 49 -4.51 -0.94 -12.95
N SER A 50 -3.23 -0.65 -13.18
CA SER A 50 -2.44 0.16 -12.26
C SER A 50 -1.47 1.10 -12.96
N HIS A 51 -1.06 2.11 -12.18
CA HIS A 51 -0.07 3.10 -12.50
C HIS A 51 0.77 3.36 -11.24
N ASN A 52 2.10 3.25 -11.34
CA ASN A 52 2.99 3.45 -10.19
C ASN A 52 3.87 4.68 -10.39
N VAL A 53 4.00 5.51 -9.35
CA VAL A 53 4.89 6.67 -9.30
C VAL A 53 5.85 6.50 -8.12
N LEU A 54 7.15 6.68 -8.35
CA LEU A 54 8.19 6.56 -7.31
C LEU A 54 9.22 7.68 -7.42
N GLN A 55 9.64 8.22 -6.28
CA GLN A 55 10.71 9.19 -6.17
C GLN A 55 11.92 8.45 -5.62
N LEU A 56 12.85 8.13 -6.52
CA LEU A 56 14.16 7.64 -6.13
C LEU A 56 14.95 8.82 -5.53
N GLY A 57 15.48 8.64 -4.33
CA GLY A 57 16.35 9.65 -3.71
C GLY A 57 17.59 9.88 -4.57
N SER A 58 18.17 11.07 -4.53
CA SER A 58 19.40 11.45 -5.26
C SER A 58 20.61 10.56 -4.97
N HIS A 59 20.57 9.76 -3.89
CA HIS A 59 21.60 8.77 -3.57
C HIS A 59 21.34 7.38 -4.16
N ILE A 60 20.12 7.12 -4.64
CA ILE A 60 19.81 6.05 -5.60
C ILE A 60 20.03 6.65 -6.99
N MET A 61 21.22 7.18 -7.21
CA MET A 61 21.71 7.37 -8.55
C MET A 61 21.67 5.97 -9.15
N TRP A 62 20.80 5.81 -10.16
CA TRP A 62 20.90 4.80 -11.20
C TRP A 62 22.31 4.24 -11.21
N VAL A 63 22.50 2.94 -10.97
CA VAL A 63 23.71 2.27 -11.44
C VAL A 63 23.46 2.07 -12.94
N PRO A 64 23.90 2.97 -13.84
CA PRO A 64 23.73 2.70 -15.25
C PRO A 64 24.82 1.69 -15.58
N ALA A 65 24.45 0.52 -16.12
CA ALA A 65 25.37 -0.44 -16.72
C ALA A 65 26.19 -1.36 -15.79
N LEU A 66 25.55 -2.07 -14.84
CA LEU A 66 26.16 -3.27 -14.24
C LEU A 66 25.16 -4.41 -13.94
N VAL A 67 24.08 -4.53 -14.71
CA VAL A 67 23.23 -5.74 -14.74
C VAL A 67 23.23 -6.34 -16.15
N PHE A 68 24.43 -6.69 -16.61
CA PHE A 68 24.66 -7.78 -17.57
C PHE A 68 25.39 -8.95 -16.87
N SER A 69 25.21 -9.09 -15.56
CA SER A 69 25.59 -10.30 -14.85
C SER A 69 24.32 -10.92 -14.29
N SER A 70 24.10 -12.17 -14.65
CA SER A 70 22.95 -13.04 -14.38
C SER A 70 22.57 -13.22 -12.90
N ASP A 71 23.25 -12.58 -11.96
CA ASP A 71 23.31 -13.04 -10.57
C ASP A 71 22.93 -12.00 -9.52
N ILE A 72 22.52 -10.77 -9.89
CA ILE A 72 22.03 -9.76 -8.91
C ILE A 72 20.73 -9.14 -9.42
N HIS A 73 19.61 -9.75 -9.01
CA HIS A 73 18.26 -9.22 -9.21
C HIS A 73 17.86 -8.38 -7.99
N LEU A 74 18.10 -7.07 -8.03
CA LEU A 74 17.46 -6.15 -7.10
C LEU A 74 16.05 -5.82 -7.61
N GLU A 75 15.18 -6.83 -7.65
CA GLU A 75 13.77 -6.62 -7.97
C GLU A 75 13.10 -6.01 -6.73
N ALA A 76 12.77 -4.72 -6.76
CA ALA A 76 11.67 -4.25 -5.92
C ALA A 76 10.41 -4.97 -6.42
N GLN A 77 9.97 -5.97 -5.67
CA GLN A 77 8.90 -6.90 -6.05
C GLN A 77 7.52 -6.26 -5.93
N TYR A 78 7.29 -5.17 -6.66
CA TYR A 78 5.94 -4.76 -6.98
C TYR A 78 5.33 -5.79 -7.95
N VAL A 79 4.02 -6.08 -7.84
CA VAL A 79 3.32 -7.08 -8.68
C VAL A 79 3.46 -6.80 -10.19
N GLY A 80 3.60 -5.53 -10.59
CA GLY A 80 3.90 -5.11 -11.96
C GLY A 80 5.39 -4.89 -12.27
N GLY A 81 6.26 -4.97 -11.27
CA GLY A 81 7.68 -4.66 -11.34
C GLY A 81 8.02 -3.17 -11.45
N THR A 82 9.31 -2.86 -11.43
CA THR A 82 9.84 -1.48 -11.48
C THR A 82 9.91 -0.88 -12.88
N ASP A 83 9.87 -1.71 -13.93
CA ASP A 83 10.19 -1.35 -15.31
C ASP A 83 9.31 -0.25 -15.93
N ASN A 84 8.21 0.11 -15.26
CA ASN A 84 7.23 1.09 -15.75
C ASN A 84 6.83 2.12 -14.69
N THR A 85 7.69 2.32 -13.70
CA THR A 85 7.46 3.31 -12.64
C THR A 85 7.78 4.71 -13.15
N VAL A 86 6.85 5.64 -13.00
CA VAL A 86 7.01 7.03 -13.42
C VAL A 86 7.69 7.83 -12.30
N PRO A 87 8.70 8.65 -12.59
CA PRO A 87 9.31 9.51 -11.58
C PRO A 87 8.35 10.63 -11.14
N PHE A 88 8.43 11.08 -9.88
CA PHE A 88 7.46 12.04 -9.33
C PHE A 88 7.42 13.40 -10.06
N ASP A 89 8.50 13.82 -10.70
CA ASP A 89 8.56 15.04 -11.52
C ASP A 89 7.67 14.95 -12.78
N LYS A 90 7.34 13.73 -13.21
CA LYS A 90 6.44 13.43 -14.33
C LYS A 90 5.13 12.79 -13.86
N ALA A 91 4.85 12.81 -12.57
CA ALA A 91 3.65 12.20 -12.02
C ALA A 91 2.39 12.93 -12.52
N PRO A 92 1.35 12.19 -12.94
CA PRO A 92 0.05 12.79 -13.22
C PRO A 92 -0.49 13.53 -12.00
N SER A 93 -1.19 14.64 -12.24
CA SER A 93 -1.58 15.53 -11.15
C SER A 93 -2.56 14.85 -10.19
N ALA A 94 -3.39 13.91 -10.68
CA ALA A 94 -4.26 13.12 -9.82
C ALA A 94 -3.49 12.34 -8.74
N VAL A 95 -2.34 11.76 -9.11
CA VAL A 95 -1.49 10.98 -8.19
C VAL A 95 -0.84 11.88 -7.15
N VAL A 96 -0.35 13.05 -7.57
CA VAL A 96 0.23 14.06 -6.66
C VAL A 96 -0.82 14.57 -5.67
N GLN A 97 -2.02 14.88 -6.15
CA GLN A 97 -3.12 15.35 -5.30
C GLN A 97 -3.59 14.26 -4.31
N ALA A 98 -3.66 13.00 -4.75
CA ALA A 98 -3.99 11.87 -3.89
C ALA A 98 -2.97 11.71 -2.75
N ARG A 99 -1.67 11.75 -3.07
CA ARG A 99 -0.58 11.74 -2.07
C ARG A 99 -0.75 12.87 -1.05
N ALA A 100 -0.98 14.09 -1.53
CA ALA A 100 -1.15 15.27 -0.68
C ALA A 100 -2.36 15.12 0.27
N LEU A 101 -3.49 14.60 -0.24
CA LEU A 101 -4.67 14.35 0.59
C LEU A 101 -4.40 13.29 1.66
N ILE A 102 -3.72 12.19 1.32
CA ILE A 102 -3.33 11.15 2.28
C ILE A 102 -2.46 11.77 3.39
N GLN A 103 -1.41 12.51 3.03
CA GLN A 103 -0.52 13.16 4.01
C GLN A 103 -1.25 14.16 4.90
N LYS A 104 -2.16 14.96 4.32
CA LYS A 104 -3.03 15.90 5.05
C LYS A 104 -3.89 15.16 6.09
N ARG A 105 -4.56 14.07 5.69
CA ARG A 105 -5.44 13.28 6.57
C ARG A 105 -4.67 12.56 7.68
N ILE A 106 -3.51 12.01 7.37
CA ILE A 106 -2.64 11.40 8.39
C ILE A 106 -2.21 12.44 9.43
N THR A 107 -1.81 13.64 8.98
CA THR A 107 -1.42 14.71 9.90
C THR A 107 -2.57 15.11 10.81
N GLN A 108 -3.79 15.23 10.25
CA GLN A 108 -4.99 15.56 11.02
C GLN A 108 -5.38 14.47 12.03
N ALA A 109 -5.28 13.20 11.66
CA ALA A 109 -5.73 12.08 12.49
C ALA A 109 -4.70 11.60 13.52
N LEU A 110 -3.42 11.58 13.15
CA LEU A 110 -2.33 11.01 13.95
C LEU A 110 -1.38 12.07 14.54
N GLY A 111 -1.57 13.36 14.23
CA GLY A 111 -0.71 14.43 14.72
C GLY A 111 0.74 14.37 14.23
N ARG A 112 1.04 13.54 13.23
CA ARG A 112 2.40 13.36 12.67
C ARG A 112 2.40 13.50 11.16
N LYS A 113 3.50 14.03 10.63
CA LYS A 113 3.73 14.11 9.18
C LYS A 113 4.15 12.73 8.66
N ALA A 114 3.64 12.37 7.48
CA ALA A 114 4.10 11.22 6.72
C ALA A 114 4.67 11.73 5.39
N GLU A 115 5.82 11.19 4.98
CA GLU A 115 6.45 11.51 3.71
C GLU A 115 6.55 10.22 2.89
N PHE A 116 5.70 10.08 1.89
CA PHE A 116 5.69 8.93 1.01
C PHE A 116 6.51 9.22 -0.23
N ASN A 117 7.36 8.30 -0.66
CA ASN A 117 8.10 8.45 -1.91
C ASN A 117 7.53 7.58 -3.03
N GLU A 118 6.46 6.83 -2.79
CA GLU A 118 5.77 6.04 -3.80
C GLU A 118 4.27 6.23 -3.68
N VAL A 119 3.57 6.28 -4.82
CA VAL A 119 2.13 6.07 -4.89
C VAL A 119 1.81 5.08 -6.01
N LEU A 120 1.23 3.96 -5.60
CA LEU A 120 0.63 3.01 -6.49
C LEU A 120 -0.86 3.30 -6.63
N THR A 121 -1.32 3.61 -7.84
CA THR A 121 -2.74 3.73 -8.14
C THR A 121 -3.26 2.43 -8.78
N ALA A 122 -4.35 1.88 -8.25
CA ALA A 122 -5.09 0.76 -8.82
C ALA A 122 -6.52 1.17 -9.18
N ALA A 123 -6.91 0.93 -10.44
CA ALA A 123 -8.28 1.08 -10.92
C ALA A 123 -8.93 -0.30 -11.10
N TYR A 124 -10.06 -0.48 -10.43
CA TYR A 124 -10.89 -1.68 -10.47
C TYR A 124 -12.14 -1.39 -11.29
N MET A 125 -12.34 -2.16 -12.35
CA MET A 125 -13.60 -2.20 -13.10
C MET A 125 -14.58 -3.14 -12.39
N GLU A 126 -15.81 -3.20 -12.90
CA GLU A 126 -16.85 -4.08 -12.34
C GLU A 126 -16.34 -5.53 -12.22
N LYS A 127 -16.59 -6.16 -11.06
CA LYS A 127 -16.21 -7.55 -10.73
C LYS A 127 -14.70 -7.81 -10.59
N GLN A 128 -13.85 -6.80 -10.81
CA GLN A 128 -12.41 -6.92 -10.55
C GLN A 128 -12.13 -6.81 -9.06
N LYS A 129 -11.17 -7.61 -8.59
CA LYS A 129 -10.72 -7.61 -7.19
C LYS A 129 -9.26 -8.00 -7.10
N MET A 130 -8.63 -7.61 -5.99
CA MET A 130 -7.29 -8.03 -5.64
C MET A 130 -7.37 -9.23 -4.70
N ALA A 131 -6.66 -10.32 -5.01
CA ALA A 131 -6.59 -11.46 -4.10
C ALA A 131 -5.91 -11.09 -2.78
N PHE A 132 -5.99 -11.97 -1.77
CA PHE A 132 -5.20 -11.81 -0.56
C PHE A 132 -3.71 -11.74 -0.88
N HIS A 133 -3.05 -10.70 -0.37
CA HIS A 133 -1.62 -10.43 -0.53
C HIS A 133 -1.13 -9.60 0.66
N SER A 134 0.18 -9.45 0.78
CA SER A 134 0.84 -8.51 1.68
C SER A 134 1.62 -7.49 0.87
N ASP A 135 1.73 -6.26 1.37
CA ASP A 135 2.61 -5.24 0.80
C ASP A 135 4.07 -5.39 1.27
N GLU A 136 4.39 -6.43 2.06
CA GLU A 136 5.72 -6.72 2.58
C GLU A 136 6.74 -6.83 1.44
N GLU A 137 7.51 -5.76 1.26
CA GLU A 137 8.58 -5.64 0.28
C GLU A 137 9.86 -5.17 0.99
N VAL A 138 11.02 -5.53 0.44
CA VAL A 138 12.31 -5.08 0.98
C VAL A 138 12.39 -3.56 0.90
N GLY A 139 12.72 -2.93 2.01
CA GLY A 139 12.82 -1.46 2.10
C GLY A 139 11.50 -0.77 2.39
N LEU A 140 10.37 -1.48 2.52
CA LEU A 140 9.10 -0.87 2.93
C LEU A 140 9.24 -0.21 4.31
N GLY A 141 8.81 1.05 4.40
CA GLY A 141 8.70 1.80 5.63
C GLY A 141 7.48 1.40 6.48
N PRO A 142 7.38 1.87 7.72
CA PRO A 142 6.36 1.41 8.67
C PRO A 142 4.93 1.84 8.31
N LEU A 143 4.76 2.80 7.40
CA LEU A 143 3.46 3.32 7.02
C LEU A 143 3.08 2.95 5.59
N VAL A 144 1.90 2.36 5.46
CA VAL A 144 1.19 2.22 4.20
C VAL A 144 -0.18 2.87 4.36
N ALA A 145 -0.57 3.74 3.43
CA ALA A 145 -1.85 4.42 3.50
C ALA A 145 -2.56 4.43 2.15
N GLY A 146 -3.87 4.17 2.14
CA GLY A 146 -4.67 4.10 0.93
C GLY A 146 -5.81 5.11 0.93
N LEU A 147 -5.91 5.93 -0.12
CA LEU A 147 -7.10 6.73 -0.43
C LEU A 147 -8.07 5.92 -1.29
N SER A 148 -9.34 5.87 -0.90
CA SER A 148 -10.41 5.18 -1.64
C SER A 148 -11.29 6.18 -2.39
N LEU A 149 -11.47 5.97 -3.70
CA LEU A 149 -12.26 6.86 -4.57
C LEU A 149 -13.26 6.06 -5.41
N GLY A 150 -14.48 6.57 -5.51
CA GLY A 150 -15.57 5.94 -6.26
C GLY A 150 -16.41 4.99 -5.39
N SER A 151 -16.74 3.81 -5.91
CA SER A 151 -17.65 2.90 -5.19
C SER A 151 -17.03 2.33 -3.91
N PRO A 152 -17.87 1.97 -2.91
CA PRO A 152 -17.39 1.32 -1.69
C PRO A 152 -16.69 -0.01 -1.97
N ALA A 153 -15.73 -0.37 -1.11
CA ALA A 153 -15.08 -1.66 -1.13
C ALA A 153 -15.01 -2.28 0.27
N PHE A 154 -15.08 -3.61 0.31
CA PHE A 154 -14.75 -4.38 1.49
C PHE A 154 -13.25 -4.67 1.51
N MET A 155 -12.58 -4.28 2.60
CA MET A 155 -11.20 -4.66 2.86
C MET A 155 -11.17 -5.70 3.97
N HIS A 156 -10.63 -6.88 3.68
CA HIS A 156 -10.55 -7.97 4.66
C HIS A 156 -9.10 -8.30 4.98
N PHE A 157 -8.83 -8.56 6.26
CA PHE A 157 -7.55 -9.02 6.76
C PHE A 157 -7.65 -10.45 7.26
N ARG A 158 -6.58 -11.23 7.05
CA ARG A 158 -6.41 -12.56 7.62
C ARG A 158 -4.95 -12.77 8.01
N LEU A 159 -4.68 -13.71 8.90
CA LEU A 159 -3.31 -14.09 9.23
C LEU A 159 -2.63 -14.77 8.03
N GLN A 160 -1.38 -14.43 7.76
CA GLN A 160 -0.60 -15.08 6.71
C GLN A 160 -0.41 -16.55 7.03
N ARG A 161 -0.44 -17.40 5.99
CA ARG A 161 -0.28 -18.86 6.13
C ARG A 161 1.03 -19.26 6.84
N LYS A 162 2.10 -18.48 6.70
CA LYS A 162 3.40 -18.75 7.35
C LYS A 162 3.34 -18.57 8.88
N HIS A 163 2.39 -17.76 9.36
CA HIS A 163 2.14 -17.44 10.75
C HIS A 163 0.92 -18.17 11.34
N ASP A 164 0.14 -18.89 10.52
CA ASP A 164 -0.94 -19.80 10.93
C ASP A 164 -0.65 -21.24 10.49
N ARG A 165 0.46 -21.82 10.96
CA ARG A 165 0.93 -23.16 10.51
C ARG A 165 -0.07 -24.26 10.82
N GLU A 166 -0.74 -24.16 11.97
CA GLU A 166 -1.73 -25.13 12.43
C GLU A 166 -3.12 -24.88 11.81
N ARG A 167 -3.27 -23.81 11.01
CA ARG A 167 -4.53 -23.38 10.40
C ARG A 167 -5.65 -23.26 11.44
N LEU A 168 -5.32 -22.76 12.61
CA LEU A 168 -6.28 -22.58 13.69
C LEU A 168 -7.10 -21.31 13.45
N GLN A 169 -6.50 -20.30 12.82
CA GLN A 169 -7.13 -19.02 12.50
C GLN A 169 -7.59 -18.99 11.04
N LYS A 170 -8.50 -19.91 10.69
CA LYS A 170 -9.13 -19.92 9.37
C LYS A 170 -10.18 -18.81 9.28
N GLY A 171 -9.91 -17.79 8.47
CA GLY A 171 -10.95 -16.87 8.02
C GLY A 171 -10.52 -15.42 8.02
N ILE A 172 -11.51 -14.56 7.92
CA ILE A 172 -11.34 -13.11 7.99
C ILE A 172 -11.29 -12.73 9.46
N LEU A 173 -10.19 -12.09 9.88
CA LEU A 173 -10.01 -11.61 11.25
C LEU A 173 -10.60 -10.21 11.45
N MET A 174 -10.55 -9.39 10.39
CA MET A 174 -10.99 -8.01 10.45
C MET A 174 -11.52 -7.58 9.09
N SER A 175 -12.59 -6.78 9.10
CA SER A 175 -13.22 -6.25 7.90
C SER A 175 -13.52 -4.78 8.04
N PHE A 176 -13.27 -4.02 6.99
CA PHE A 176 -13.61 -2.61 6.88
C PHE A 176 -14.40 -2.35 5.61
N ILE A 177 -15.31 -1.37 5.67
CA ILE A 177 -15.95 -0.80 4.49
C ILE A 177 -15.23 0.51 4.20
N LEU A 178 -14.56 0.58 3.06
CA LEU A 178 -13.90 1.78 2.57
C LEU A 178 -14.83 2.50 1.59
N ARG A 179 -15.23 3.72 1.91
CA ARG A 179 -16.10 4.58 1.10
C ARG A 179 -15.29 5.61 0.34
N HIS A 180 -15.97 6.34 -0.55
CA HIS A 180 -15.37 7.46 -1.26
C HIS A 180 -14.79 8.48 -0.26
N GLY A 181 -13.52 8.84 -0.44
CA GLY A 181 -12.80 9.82 0.37
C GLY A 181 -12.12 9.23 1.62
N ASP A 182 -12.35 7.96 1.94
CA ASP A 182 -11.72 7.33 3.11
C ASP A 182 -10.22 7.17 2.89
N VAL A 183 -9.44 7.55 3.90
CA VAL A 183 -8.01 7.24 4.02
C VAL A 183 -7.84 6.16 5.07
N PHE A 184 -7.37 4.99 4.64
CA PHE A 184 -7.06 3.87 5.52
C PHE A 184 -5.55 3.79 5.75
N VAL A 185 -5.11 3.71 7.01
CA VAL A 185 -3.68 3.70 7.39
C VAL A 185 -3.34 2.38 8.07
N MET A 186 -2.33 1.70 7.54
CA MET A 186 -1.68 0.55 8.16
C MET A 186 -0.37 1.04 8.78
N ASP A 187 -0.35 1.13 10.11
CA ASP A 187 0.78 1.63 10.89
C ASP A 187 1.54 0.49 11.57
N GLY A 188 2.82 0.37 11.25
CA GLY A 188 3.72 -0.67 11.73
C GLY A 188 4.00 -1.75 10.69
N LEU A 189 5.27 -2.16 10.59
CA LEU A 189 5.72 -3.21 9.67
C LEU A 189 5.06 -4.57 9.96
N ASP A 190 4.68 -4.81 11.22
CA ASP A 190 4.04 -6.04 11.64
C ASP A 190 2.68 -6.26 10.95
N VAL A 191 1.97 -5.19 10.55
CA VAL A 191 0.73 -5.33 9.77
C VAL A 191 1.01 -6.10 8.47
N GLN A 192 2.04 -5.68 7.73
CA GLN A 192 2.40 -6.32 6.46
C GLN A 192 3.07 -7.67 6.67
N LYS A 193 3.86 -7.82 7.73
CA LYS A 193 4.55 -9.08 8.04
C LYS A 193 3.58 -10.20 8.42
N TYR A 194 2.55 -9.91 9.22
CA TYR A 194 1.66 -10.92 9.78
C TYR A 194 0.37 -11.11 9.00
N TYR A 195 -0.15 -10.09 8.32
CA TYR A 195 -1.48 -10.16 7.71
C TYR A 195 -1.41 -10.12 6.19
N ASP A 196 -2.25 -10.93 5.55
CA ASP A 196 -2.69 -10.70 4.18
C ASP A 196 -3.92 -9.81 4.21
N HIS A 197 -4.08 -8.95 3.20
CA HIS A 197 -5.30 -8.21 2.96
C HIS A 197 -5.82 -8.38 1.54
N THR A 198 -7.13 -8.20 1.36
CA THR A 198 -7.81 -8.20 0.06
C THR A 198 -8.78 -7.03 0.01
N VAL A 199 -8.99 -6.50 -1.20
CA VAL A 199 -9.98 -5.46 -1.46
C VAL A 199 -10.97 -5.95 -2.51
N ILE A 200 -12.26 -5.85 -2.17
CA ILE A 200 -13.39 -6.27 -2.99
C ILE A 200 -14.30 -5.06 -3.21
N PRO A 201 -14.12 -4.32 -4.33
CA PRO A 201 -14.99 -3.22 -4.72
C PRO A 201 -16.40 -3.72 -5.08
N THR A 202 -17.40 -2.89 -4.79
CA THR A 202 -18.78 -3.16 -5.20
C THR A 202 -19.03 -2.76 -6.66
N ASN A 203 -18.29 -1.78 -7.18
CA ASN A 203 -18.33 -1.36 -8.59
C ASN A 203 -16.98 -0.68 -8.97
N PHE A 204 -16.98 0.22 -9.96
CA PHE A 204 -15.82 1.01 -10.35
C PHE A 204 -15.22 1.75 -9.14
N ARG A 205 -13.91 1.58 -8.94
CA ARG A 205 -13.18 2.16 -7.81
C ARG A 205 -11.73 2.42 -8.22
N ILE A 206 -11.19 3.53 -7.74
CA ILE A 206 -9.77 3.83 -7.78
C ILE A 206 -9.24 3.83 -6.34
N ALA A 207 -8.08 3.20 -6.13
CA ALA A 207 -7.30 3.34 -4.90
C ALA A 207 -5.94 3.94 -5.22
N ALA A 208 -5.51 4.89 -4.39
CA ALA A 208 -4.14 5.37 -4.38
C ALA A 208 -3.46 4.94 -3.08
N THR A 209 -2.51 4.01 -3.16
CA THR A 209 -1.75 3.49 -2.02
C THR A 209 -0.39 4.16 -1.97
N ALA A 210 -0.14 4.95 -0.93
CA ALA A 210 1.11 5.64 -0.69
C ALA A 210 2.02 4.83 0.23
N ARG A 211 3.30 4.70 -0.14
CA ARG A 211 4.32 3.94 0.57
C ARG A 211 5.63 4.72 0.67
N SER A 212 6.45 4.35 1.66
CA SER A 212 7.84 4.77 1.76
C SER A 212 8.72 3.58 1.43
N ILE A 213 9.50 3.65 0.37
CA ILE A 213 10.40 2.59 -0.07
C ILE A 213 11.83 3.09 0.10
N HIS A 214 12.57 2.48 1.00
CA HIS A 214 13.98 2.76 1.26
C HIS A 214 14.87 1.86 0.42
N ALA A 215 16.09 2.33 0.13
CA ALA A 215 17.10 1.47 -0.46
C ALA A 215 17.34 0.26 0.45
N PRO A 216 17.52 -0.95 -0.11
CA PRO A 216 17.96 -2.07 0.69
C PRO A 216 19.29 -1.72 1.37
N PRO A 217 19.52 -2.22 2.60
CA PRO A 217 20.81 -2.04 3.24
C PRO A 217 21.91 -2.58 2.32
N PRO A 218 23.10 -1.93 2.27
CA PRO A 218 24.21 -2.49 1.52
C PRO A 218 24.48 -3.91 2.01
N PRO A 219 24.91 -4.82 1.13
CA PRO A 219 25.31 -6.16 1.56
C PRO A 219 26.36 -6.01 2.66
N PRO A 220 26.35 -6.89 3.68
CA PRO A 220 27.39 -6.86 4.69
C PRO A 220 28.74 -6.94 3.98
N SER A 221 29.61 -5.96 4.23
CA SER A 221 31.00 -6.04 3.81
C SER A 221 31.52 -7.39 4.28
N SER A 222 32.14 -8.16 3.39
CA SER A 222 32.79 -9.41 3.75
C SER A 222 33.94 -9.11 4.72
N SER A 223 33.63 -8.89 6.00
CA SER A 223 34.65 -8.92 7.04
C SER A 223 34.98 -10.39 7.24
N ALA A 224 36.25 -10.71 7.09
CA ALA A 224 36.82 -12.03 7.35
C ALA A 224 36.16 -12.68 8.57
N ALA A 225 35.79 -13.95 8.41
CA ALA A 225 35.16 -14.78 9.43
C ALA A 225 35.84 -14.61 10.79
N GLN A 226 35.13 -14.04 11.76
CA GLN A 226 35.51 -14.20 13.16
C GLN A 226 34.92 -15.53 13.68
N PRO A 227 35.67 -16.32 14.46
CA PRO A 227 35.20 -17.63 14.93
C PRO A 227 34.03 -17.45 15.89
N VAL A 228 32.94 -18.16 15.61
CA VAL A 228 31.73 -18.21 16.47
C VAL A 228 32.06 -19.00 17.74
N GLN A 229 31.96 -18.37 18.91
CA GLN A 229 31.85 -19.09 20.19
C GLN A 229 30.39 -19.44 20.49
N PRO A 230 30.09 -20.64 21.03
CA PRO A 230 28.72 -21.07 21.26
C PRO A 230 28.20 -20.52 22.59
N HIS A 231 27.07 -19.81 22.56
CA HIS A 231 26.30 -19.56 23.78
C HIS A 231 24.81 -19.86 23.62
N ALA A 232 24.30 -20.41 24.72
CA ALA A 232 23.01 -21.06 24.90
C ALA A 232 21.81 -20.12 24.71
N GLY A 233 20.71 -20.68 24.20
CA GLY A 233 19.46 -19.97 24.03
C GLY A 233 18.70 -19.75 25.34
N PRO A 234 17.66 -18.91 25.30
CA PRO A 234 16.52 -19.09 26.18
C PRO A 234 15.18 -19.14 25.44
N SER A 235 14.20 -19.56 26.22
CA SER A 235 12.88 -20.09 25.92
C SER A 235 11.77 -19.04 25.73
N SER A 236 10.73 -19.51 25.04
CA SER A 236 9.28 -19.30 25.26
C SER A 236 8.68 -17.88 25.37
N SER A 237 7.74 -17.66 24.42
CA SER A 237 6.42 -17.03 24.56
C SER A 237 6.30 -15.69 25.28
N GLN A 238 6.17 -14.61 24.50
CA GLN A 238 5.39 -13.44 24.89
C GLN A 238 4.49 -13.02 23.72
N ALA A 239 3.18 -13.00 23.98
CA ALA A 239 2.20 -12.37 23.13
C ALA A 239 2.27 -10.85 23.36
N PHE A 240 2.41 -10.07 22.28
CA PHE A 240 2.41 -8.61 22.36
C PHE A 240 1.00 -8.07 22.15
N PRO A 241 0.50 -7.17 23.02
CA PRO A 241 -0.80 -6.54 22.82
C PRO A 241 -0.72 -5.52 21.67
N VAL A 242 -1.59 -5.68 20.67
CA VAL A 242 -1.84 -4.64 19.66
C VAL A 242 -2.78 -3.60 20.26
N LYS A 243 -2.34 -2.35 20.33
CA LYS A 243 -3.18 -1.22 20.71
C LYS A 243 -4.00 -0.78 19.50
N VAL A 244 -5.30 -1.04 19.51
CA VAL A 244 -6.25 -0.53 18.50
C VAL A 244 -7.01 0.63 19.14
N GLU A 245 -6.73 1.86 18.71
CA GLU A 245 -7.53 3.02 19.09
C GLU A 245 -8.61 3.23 18.02
N SER A 246 -9.87 3.09 18.43
CA SER A 246 -11.05 3.52 17.69
C SER A 246 -11.49 4.86 18.25
N VAL A 247 -11.36 5.93 17.47
CA VAL A 247 -11.93 7.23 17.84
C VAL A 247 -13.38 7.23 17.36
N HIS A 248 -14.31 6.93 18.27
CA HIS A 248 -15.74 7.22 18.08
C HIS A 248 -16.00 8.64 18.57
N LEU A 249 -16.37 9.54 17.66
CA LEU A 249 -16.99 10.81 18.03
C LEU A 249 -18.43 10.52 18.48
N THR A 250 -18.62 10.31 19.78
CA THR A 250 -19.95 10.32 20.41
C THR A 250 -20.34 11.77 20.70
N HIS A 251 -21.31 12.31 19.97
CA HIS A 251 -22.07 13.46 20.46
C HIS A 251 -23.25 12.94 21.27
N SER A 252 -23.20 13.15 22.58
CA SER A 252 -24.35 12.96 23.47
C SER A 252 -25.13 14.27 23.62
N MET A 253 -26.41 14.16 23.26
CA MET A 253 -27.64 14.75 23.81
C MET A 253 -27.77 16.27 24.03
N GLU A 254 -28.89 16.82 23.56
CA GLU A 254 -30.01 17.15 24.46
C GLU A 254 -31.34 17.24 23.69
N ALA A 255 -32.38 16.65 24.26
CA ALA A 255 -33.77 16.80 23.85
C ALA A 255 -34.34 18.01 24.59
N ALA A 256 -34.87 18.97 23.85
CA ALA A 256 -35.65 20.07 24.42
C ALA A 256 -37.13 19.67 24.46
N THR A 257 -37.70 19.61 25.67
CA THR A 257 -39.13 19.83 25.95
C THR A 257 -39.53 21.26 25.64
#